data_AF-A0A9P4WJN5-F1
#
_entry.id   AF-A0A9P4WJN5-F1
#
_cell.length_a   1.000
_cell.length_b   1.000
_cell.length_c   1.000
_cell.angle_alpha   90.00
_cell.angle_beta   90.00
_cell.angle_gamma   90.00
#
_symmetry.space_group_name_H-M   'P 1'
#
loop_
_entity.id
_entity.type
_entity.pdbx_description
1 polymer ?
#
loop_
_entity_poly.entity_id
_entity_poly.type
_entity_poly.pdbx_seq_one_letter_code
_entity_poly.pdbx_strand_id
1 'polypeptide(L)'
;MVRAFFAAAFLAGLACAAPQQGSRKGNNKGYPFVDPLSDYKPLPNPYNVNGGFIDWRTYKANGVNLGSWLEKERTHDPIWWVSVGGESVIDEWASKRCGPVFEARYASFLNFTTIDTLASVGVNTLRIPLTYAAWVKVPGSELYSGNQVQFLDRIVTYAVQRYNMHIIIGLHSLPGGVNSLDIGEAFGHDAWFFNQTNLDYSWQAVDRVLDYIKASPLGLNKFSISPLNEASDTNLVGFGTSAGLTDEGAQWINKYLQGVLTRIQKVDTRIPMIVQDNFKGTEFWAPYFNATDNVVISPHVYYFAAAGVYANYVNPAVCGQAQFIAGQTKFPNFVGEWSLQTRYNNTFAGREDIFNTQRYAWNEYLSGGTFWTAVSYATTAVDGEGTQREYWSYVDLIKQGVIKPIVPGKAYC
;
A
#
# COMPACT_ATOMS: atom_id res chain seq x y z
N MET A 1 -3.87 -18.86 41.54
CA MET A 1 -2.68 -19.72 41.73
C MET A 1 -2.35 -20.34 40.37
N VAL A 2 -1.04 -20.51 40.08
CA VAL A 2 -0.39 -20.79 38.77
C VAL A 2 0.10 -19.49 38.08
N ARG A 3 1.17 -18.83 38.56
CA ARG A 3 2.63 -19.08 38.34
C ARG A 3 2.99 -19.10 36.85
N ALA A 4 3.45 -17.99 36.25
CA ALA A 4 4.79 -17.40 36.30
C ALA A 4 5.88 -18.28 35.69
N PHE A 5 6.37 -17.87 34.51
CA PHE A 5 7.77 -18.02 34.09
C PHE A 5 8.19 -16.76 33.35
N PHE A 6 8.64 -15.76 34.12
CA PHE A 6 9.59 -14.76 33.65
C PHE A 6 10.97 -15.39 33.80
N ALA A 7 11.68 -15.59 32.71
CA ALA A 7 13.11 -15.85 32.73
C ALA A 7 13.80 -14.63 32.12
N ALA A 8 14.55 -13.92 32.96
CA ALA A 8 15.45 -12.85 32.56
C ALA A 8 16.52 -13.43 31.62
N ALA A 9 16.62 -12.86 30.42
CA ALA A 9 17.75 -13.08 29.53
C ALA A 9 18.59 -11.80 29.46
N PHE A 10 19.89 -11.99 29.70
CA PHE A 10 20.94 -10.99 29.68
C PHE A 10 20.89 -10.07 28.45
N LEU A 11 21.19 -8.79 28.69
CA LEU A 11 21.61 -7.81 27.67
C LEU A 11 22.83 -8.36 26.90
N ALA A 12 22.59 -8.85 25.69
CA ALA A 12 23.60 -8.93 24.65
C ALA A 12 23.10 -8.08 23.47
N GLY A 13 23.88 -7.07 23.10
CA GLY A 13 23.55 -6.18 21.99
C GLY A 13 23.28 -6.97 20.71
N LEU A 14 22.04 -6.93 20.23
CA LEU A 14 21.65 -7.45 18.92
C LEU A 14 22.22 -6.52 17.84
N ALA A 15 23.41 -6.85 17.36
CA ALA A 15 23.84 -6.43 16.03
C ALA A 15 23.21 -7.41 15.03
N CYS A 16 22.52 -6.89 14.00
CA CYS A 16 22.18 -7.65 12.79
C CYS A 16 23.44 -8.45 12.38
N ALA A 17 23.36 -9.78 12.42
CA ALA A 17 24.48 -10.62 12.04
C ALA A 17 24.78 -10.35 10.56
N ALA A 18 25.95 -9.78 10.28
CA ALA A 18 26.42 -9.67 8.91
C ALA A 18 26.47 -11.09 8.32
N PRO A 19 25.96 -11.31 7.09
CA PRO A 19 26.05 -12.63 6.47
C PRO A 19 27.52 -13.03 6.40
N GLN A 20 27.84 -14.26 6.82
CA GLN A 20 29.20 -14.80 6.72
C GLN A 20 29.68 -14.68 5.27
N GLN A 21 30.71 -13.86 5.04
CA GLN A 21 31.38 -13.77 3.75
C GLN A 21 32.13 -15.09 3.48
N GLY A 22 31.47 -16.01 2.80
CA GLY A 22 32.17 -17.06 2.06
C GLY A 22 32.98 -16.42 0.94
N SER A 23 34.30 -16.61 0.95
CA SER A 23 35.20 -16.08 -0.07
C SER A 23 34.81 -16.58 -1.46
N ARG A 24 34.15 -15.74 -2.27
CA ARG A 24 34.01 -15.98 -3.71
C ARG A 24 35.12 -15.24 -4.44
N LYS A 25 36.11 -16.02 -4.91
CA LYS A 25 37.04 -15.59 -5.95
C LYS A 25 36.26 -15.05 -7.14
N GLY A 26 36.70 -13.89 -7.64
CA GLY A 26 36.06 -13.17 -8.73
C GLY A 26 35.87 -14.02 -9.97
N ASN A 27 34.65 -14.00 -10.50
CA ASN A 27 34.38 -14.28 -11.90
C ASN A 27 33.63 -13.07 -12.45
N ASN A 28 34.38 -12.16 -13.07
CA ASN A 28 33.84 -11.13 -13.96
C ASN A 28 33.22 -11.82 -15.17
N LYS A 29 31.95 -12.19 -15.08
CA LYS A 29 31.08 -12.30 -16.24
C LYS A 29 30.00 -11.24 -16.04
N GLY A 30 30.16 -10.10 -16.69
CA GLY A 30 29.11 -9.10 -16.79
C GLY A 30 27.85 -9.78 -17.30
N TYR A 31 26.77 -9.69 -16.54
CA TYR A 31 25.46 -10.04 -17.05
C TYR A 31 25.18 -9.12 -18.23
N PRO A 32 24.78 -9.64 -19.40
CA PRO A 32 24.40 -8.77 -20.52
C PRO A 32 23.25 -7.88 -20.05
N PHE A 33 23.48 -6.56 -20.07
CA PHE A 33 22.40 -5.58 -19.98
C PHE A 33 21.60 -5.70 -21.28
N VAL A 34 20.58 -6.55 -21.27
CA VAL A 34 19.53 -6.49 -22.28
C VAL A 34 18.71 -5.27 -21.91
N ASP A 35 18.65 -4.28 -22.79
CA ASP A 35 17.71 -3.17 -22.63
C ASP A 35 16.31 -3.79 -22.46
N PRO A 36 15.68 -3.67 -21.28
CA PRO A 36 14.40 -4.31 -21.02
C PRO A 36 13.26 -3.65 -21.83
N LEU A 37 13.56 -2.61 -22.63
CA LEU A 37 12.66 -1.98 -23.59
C LEU A 37 12.92 -2.40 -25.05
N SER A 38 13.87 -3.30 -25.32
CA SER A 38 14.25 -3.71 -26.70
C SER A 38 13.11 -4.35 -27.52
N ASP A 39 12.11 -4.96 -26.87
CA ASP A 39 10.96 -5.61 -27.51
C ASP A 39 9.65 -4.79 -27.42
N TYR A 40 9.72 -3.46 -27.53
CA TYR A 40 8.59 -2.56 -27.27
C TYR A 40 7.37 -2.76 -28.21
N LYS A 41 6.28 -3.31 -27.65
CA LYS A 41 4.89 -3.05 -28.08
C LYS A 41 4.01 -2.91 -26.82
N PRO A 42 3.82 -1.70 -26.29
CA PRO A 42 2.95 -1.52 -25.13
C PRO A 42 1.53 -1.91 -25.52
N LEU A 43 0.88 -2.75 -24.72
CA LEU A 43 -0.58 -2.74 -24.68
C LEU A 43 -0.96 -1.41 -24.00
N PRO A 44 -1.67 -0.49 -24.68
CA PRO A 44 -2.00 0.80 -24.10
C PRO A 44 -2.83 0.59 -22.83
N ASN A 45 -2.55 1.32 -21.75
CA ASN A 45 -3.50 1.47 -20.66
C ASN A 45 -4.83 1.98 -21.26
N PRO A 46 -5.91 1.16 -21.28
CA PRO A 46 -7.11 1.49 -22.04
C PRO A 46 -7.86 2.69 -21.45
N TYR A 47 -7.53 3.09 -20.22
CA TYR A 47 -8.17 4.20 -19.51
C TYR A 47 -7.32 5.49 -19.49
N ASN A 48 -6.12 5.50 -20.10
CA ASN A 48 -5.33 6.73 -20.32
C ASN A 48 -4.60 6.67 -21.67
N VAL A 49 -5.38 6.69 -22.76
CA VAL A 49 -4.88 6.58 -24.15
C VAL A 49 -4.35 7.90 -24.72
N ASN A 50 -4.77 9.05 -24.17
CA ASN A 50 -4.46 10.38 -24.73
C ASN A 50 -3.23 11.05 -24.08
N GLY A 51 -2.60 10.41 -23.10
CA GLY A 51 -1.40 10.94 -22.43
C GLY A 51 -1.66 12.18 -21.57
N GLY A 52 -2.91 12.51 -21.27
CA GLY A 52 -3.31 13.58 -20.35
C GLY A 52 -3.32 13.13 -18.89
N PHE A 53 -3.75 14.04 -17.99
CA PHE A 53 -4.12 13.69 -16.62
C PHE A 53 -5.31 12.73 -16.64
N ILE A 54 -5.29 11.74 -15.74
CA ILE A 54 -6.46 10.90 -15.52
C ILE A 54 -7.56 11.70 -14.80
N ASP A 55 -8.80 11.41 -15.14
CA ASP A 55 -9.96 11.81 -14.35
C ASP A 55 -10.46 10.60 -13.57
N TRP A 56 -10.29 10.60 -12.26
CA TRP A 56 -10.71 9.49 -11.40
C TRP A 56 -12.21 9.20 -11.44
N ARG A 57 -13.04 10.10 -11.96
CA ARG A 57 -14.48 9.83 -12.17
C ARG A 57 -14.75 8.85 -13.30
N THR A 58 -13.84 8.76 -14.26
CA THR A 58 -13.97 7.89 -15.44
C THR A 58 -12.88 6.84 -15.54
N TYR A 59 -11.73 7.08 -14.91
CA TYR A 59 -10.63 6.13 -14.81
C TYR A 59 -11.04 4.91 -13.96
N LYS A 60 -10.63 3.73 -14.42
CA LYS A 60 -10.90 2.45 -13.75
C LYS A 60 -9.59 1.76 -13.40
N ALA A 61 -9.26 1.80 -12.12
CA ALA A 61 -8.03 1.23 -11.59
C ALA A 61 -8.19 -0.29 -11.38
N ASN A 62 -7.54 -1.06 -12.24
CA ASN A 62 -7.22 -2.46 -11.95
C ASN A 62 -5.83 -2.47 -11.36
N GLY A 63 -5.75 -2.33 -10.04
CA GLY A 63 -4.49 -2.06 -9.39
C GLY A 63 -4.02 -3.12 -8.41
N VAL A 64 -2.76 -2.97 -8.01
CA VAL A 64 -2.16 -3.71 -6.92
C VAL A 64 -1.28 -2.79 -6.08
N ASN A 65 -1.18 -3.07 -4.80
CA ASN A 65 -0.22 -2.45 -3.91
C ASN A 65 1.15 -3.12 -4.06
N LEU A 66 2.21 -2.32 -4.07
CA LEU A 66 3.59 -2.77 -3.88
C LEU A 66 3.96 -2.68 -2.40
N GLY A 67 3.09 -3.23 -1.53
CA GLY A 67 3.24 -3.22 -0.08
C GLY A 67 4.35 -4.14 0.41
N SER A 68 4.78 -3.92 1.65
CA SER A 68 5.92 -4.60 2.29
C SER A 68 7.22 -4.53 1.48
N TRP A 69 7.35 -3.51 0.61
CA TRP A 69 8.55 -3.21 -0.18
C TRP A 69 9.39 -2.09 0.41
N LEU A 70 8.92 -0.85 0.36
CA LEU A 70 9.62 0.38 0.81
C LEU A 70 9.13 0.88 2.18
N GLU A 71 7.99 0.38 2.63
CA GLU A 71 7.70 0.10 4.04
C GLU A 71 7.77 -1.41 4.24
N LYS A 72 8.14 -1.89 5.42
CA LYS A 72 8.20 -3.32 5.72
C LYS A 72 7.23 -3.71 6.84
N GLU A 73 6.39 -4.69 6.53
CA GLU A 73 5.60 -5.41 7.53
C GLU A 73 6.15 -6.82 7.74
N ARG A 74 6.29 -7.21 9.00
CA ARG A 74 6.66 -8.58 9.37
C ARG A 74 5.65 -9.60 8.87
N THR A 75 4.36 -9.26 8.87
CA THR A 75 3.25 -10.16 8.54
C THR A 75 3.38 -10.73 7.12
N HIS A 76 3.84 -9.93 6.16
CA HIS A 76 3.93 -10.34 4.76
C HIS A 76 5.26 -10.98 4.38
N ASP A 77 6.26 -10.99 5.25
CA ASP A 77 7.51 -11.72 5.03
C ASP A 77 8.20 -12.15 6.33
N PRO A 78 7.54 -12.98 7.15
CA PRO A 78 7.96 -13.26 8.51
C PRO A 78 9.28 -14.05 8.56
N ILE A 79 9.55 -14.90 7.56
CA ILE A 79 10.76 -15.72 7.50
C ILE A 79 12.00 -14.83 7.27
N TRP A 80 11.95 -13.95 6.26
CA TRP A 80 13.05 -13.00 6.03
C TRP A 80 13.22 -12.09 7.24
N TRP A 81 12.12 -11.56 7.78
CA TRP A 81 12.13 -10.67 8.92
C TRP A 81 12.87 -11.26 10.12
N VAL A 82 12.47 -12.48 10.54
CA VAL A 82 13.12 -13.18 11.64
C VAL A 82 14.58 -13.51 11.30
N SER A 83 14.90 -13.84 10.06
CA SER A 83 16.27 -14.18 9.65
C SER A 83 17.27 -13.01 9.77
N VAL A 84 16.78 -11.76 9.69
CA VAL A 84 17.66 -10.57 9.74
C VAL A 84 17.55 -9.79 11.04
N GLY A 85 16.36 -9.74 11.66
CA GLY A 85 16.11 -8.97 12.88
C GLY A 85 15.91 -9.82 14.15
N GLY A 86 15.61 -11.11 14.01
CA GLY A 86 15.22 -11.98 15.12
C GLY A 86 13.74 -11.85 15.49
N GLU A 87 13.25 -12.79 16.31
CA GLU A 87 11.82 -12.90 16.64
C GLU A 87 11.27 -11.75 17.49
N SER A 88 12.13 -11.07 18.24
CA SER A 88 11.76 -9.96 19.14
C SER A 88 11.56 -8.62 18.43
N VAL A 89 11.97 -8.51 17.17
CA VAL A 89 11.75 -7.28 16.37
C VAL A 89 10.34 -7.33 15.83
N ILE A 90 9.49 -6.42 16.31
CA ILE A 90 8.05 -6.43 16.02
C ILE A 90 7.67 -5.54 14.83
N ASP A 91 8.46 -4.50 14.54
CA ASP A 91 8.19 -3.50 13.50
C ASP A 91 9.49 -2.91 12.90
N GLU A 92 9.34 -2.13 11.83
CA GLU A 92 10.48 -1.54 11.10
C GLU A 92 11.28 -0.58 12.00
N TRP A 93 10.61 0.10 12.94
CA TRP A 93 11.25 1.00 13.91
C TRP A 93 12.23 0.27 14.83
N ALA A 94 11.86 -0.91 15.33
CA ALA A 94 12.70 -1.73 16.21
C ALA A 94 13.89 -2.39 15.47
N SER A 95 13.91 -2.39 14.14
CA SER A 95 14.95 -3.01 13.30
C SER A 95 16.27 -2.19 13.20
N LYS A 96 16.58 -1.40 14.24
CA LYS A 96 17.64 -0.39 14.27
C LYS A 96 18.92 -0.86 13.56
N ARG A 97 19.41 -0.03 12.63
CA ARG A 97 20.75 -0.10 12.01
C ARG A 97 20.99 -1.17 10.95
N CYS A 98 19.97 -1.60 10.22
CA CYS A 98 20.14 -2.58 9.14
C CYS A 98 19.96 -1.95 7.75
N GLY A 99 20.49 -0.74 7.55
CA GLY A 99 20.46 -0.01 6.26
C GLY A 99 20.91 -0.87 5.07
N PRO A 100 22.08 -1.52 5.11
CA PRO A 100 22.50 -2.44 4.04
C PRO A 100 21.54 -3.62 3.80
N VAL A 101 20.87 -4.12 4.84
CA VAL A 101 19.86 -5.19 4.73
C VAL A 101 18.61 -4.67 4.03
N PHE A 102 18.15 -3.47 4.39
CA PHE A 102 17.04 -2.81 3.73
C PHE A 102 17.36 -2.48 2.28
N GLU A 103 18.50 -1.87 1.98
CA GLU A 103 18.96 -1.59 0.60
C GLU A 103 18.99 -2.86 -0.25
N ALA A 104 19.57 -3.95 0.27
CA ALA A 104 19.58 -5.23 -0.41
C ALA A 104 18.16 -5.79 -0.64
N ARG A 105 17.27 -5.59 0.34
CA ARG A 105 15.87 -6.02 0.23
C ARG A 105 15.08 -5.17 -0.76
N TYR A 106 15.25 -3.85 -0.77
CA TYR A 106 14.63 -2.94 -1.73
C TYR A 106 15.04 -3.29 -3.16
N ALA A 107 16.30 -3.65 -3.36
CA ALA A 107 16.85 -4.03 -4.66
C ALA A 107 16.34 -5.37 -5.20
N SER A 108 15.90 -6.29 -4.33
CA SER A 108 15.65 -7.70 -4.68
C SER A 108 14.21 -8.17 -4.50
N PHE A 109 13.42 -7.52 -3.63
CA PHE A 109 12.07 -7.98 -3.28
C PHE A 109 11.10 -7.89 -4.46
N LEU A 110 11.11 -6.76 -5.18
CA LEU A 110 10.34 -6.53 -6.40
C LEU A 110 11.29 -6.17 -7.54
N ASN A 111 10.98 -6.62 -8.75
CA ASN A 111 11.78 -6.36 -9.94
C ASN A 111 10.90 -6.21 -11.18
N PHE A 112 11.50 -6.00 -12.34
CA PHE A 112 10.76 -5.82 -13.61
C PHE A 112 9.89 -7.02 -13.99
N THR A 113 10.32 -8.25 -13.69
CA THR A 113 9.50 -9.45 -13.93
C THR A 113 8.23 -9.45 -13.08
N THR A 114 8.28 -8.87 -11.87
CA THR A 114 7.07 -8.65 -11.06
C THR A 114 6.09 -7.76 -11.82
N ILE A 115 6.55 -6.63 -12.37
CA ILE A 115 5.71 -5.70 -13.12
C ILE A 115 5.15 -6.35 -14.39
N ASP A 116 5.96 -7.12 -15.11
CA ASP A 116 5.51 -7.88 -16.28
C ASP A 116 4.41 -8.88 -15.93
N THR A 117 4.57 -9.59 -14.81
CA THR A 117 3.59 -10.55 -14.30
C THR A 117 2.26 -9.86 -13.98
N LEU A 118 2.30 -8.71 -13.29
CA LEU A 118 1.12 -7.92 -12.98
C LEU A 118 0.43 -7.40 -14.25
N ALA A 119 1.20 -6.84 -15.19
CA ALA A 119 0.68 -6.34 -16.46
C ALA A 119 0.00 -7.44 -17.30
N SER A 120 0.50 -8.68 -17.23
CA SER A 120 -0.03 -9.82 -18.00
C SER A 120 -1.51 -10.13 -17.74
N VAL A 121 -2.05 -9.72 -16.60
CA VAL A 121 -3.46 -9.90 -16.22
C VAL A 121 -4.25 -8.59 -16.20
N GLY A 122 -3.68 -7.51 -16.77
CA GLY A 122 -4.36 -6.24 -16.97
C GLY A 122 -4.20 -5.24 -15.82
N VAL A 123 -3.20 -5.40 -14.94
CA VAL A 123 -2.89 -4.36 -13.94
C VAL A 123 -2.46 -3.08 -14.65
N ASN A 124 -3.10 -1.96 -14.30
CA ASN A 124 -2.87 -0.64 -14.89
C ASN A 124 -2.50 0.44 -13.87
N THR A 125 -2.57 0.12 -12.57
CA THR A 125 -2.33 1.07 -11.48
C THR A 125 -1.47 0.42 -10.41
N LEU A 126 -0.43 1.12 -9.94
CA LEU A 126 0.40 0.69 -8.82
C LEU A 126 0.25 1.68 -7.67
N ARG A 127 -0.22 1.21 -6.51
CA ARG A 127 -0.12 1.95 -5.25
C ARG A 127 1.16 1.53 -4.55
N ILE A 128 2.03 2.47 -4.23
CA ILE A 128 3.36 2.19 -3.68
C ILE A 128 3.45 2.87 -2.32
N PRO A 129 3.31 2.12 -1.22
CA PRO A 129 3.47 2.64 0.13
C PRO A 129 4.96 2.86 0.44
N LEU A 130 5.28 3.99 1.08
CA LEU A 130 6.59 4.31 1.61
C LEU A 130 6.44 4.87 3.03
N THR A 131 7.44 4.62 3.87
CA THR A 131 7.57 5.35 5.13
C THR A 131 7.93 6.82 4.88
N TYR A 132 7.63 7.72 5.83
CA TYR A 132 8.10 9.11 5.74
C TYR A 132 9.64 9.22 5.69
N ALA A 133 10.36 8.22 6.21
CA ALA A 133 11.81 8.20 6.30
C ALA A 133 12.50 8.12 4.93
N ALA A 134 11.78 7.69 3.89
CA ALA A 134 12.22 7.79 2.50
C ALA A 134 12.33 9.23 1.99
N TRP A 135 11.58 10.16 2.62
CA TRP A 135 11.39 11.54 2.13
C TRP A 135 12.06 12.57 3.02
N VAL A 136 11.97 12.39 4.35
CA VAL A 136 12.47 13.34 5.34
C VAL A 136 13.20 12.63 6.47
N LYS A 137 14.28 13.25 6.95
CA LYS A 137 15.00 12.80 8.15
C LYS A 137 14.45 13.54 9.36
N VAL A 138 13.71 12.84 10.21
CA VAL A 138 13.14 13.39 11.43
C VAL A 138 14.08 13.08 12.61
N PRO A 139 14.49 14.08 13.42
CA PRO A 139 15.32 13.84 14.59
C PRO A 139 14.66 12.83 15.54
N GLY A 140 15.42 11.79 15.92
CA GLY A 140 14.94 10.73 16.81
C GLY A 140 14.19 9.59 16.11
N SER A 141 13.92 9.69 14.80
CA SER A 141 13.39 8.57 14.03
C SER A 141 14.40 7.43 13.94
N GLU A 142 13.95 6.20 14.18
CA GLU A 142 14.74 4.98 14.05
C GLU A 142 14.50 4.25 12.72
N LEU A 143 13.54 4.72 11.92
CA LEU A 143 13.30 4.23 10.56
C LEU A 143 14.52 4.53 9.68
N TYR A 144 14.82 3.62 8.76
CA TYR A 144 15.97 3.78 7.89
C TYR A 144 15.71 4.84 6.81
N SER A 145 16.54 5.88 6.74
CA SER A 145 16.55 6.84 5.63
C SER A 145 17.71 6.55 4.66
N GLY A 146 17.41 5.93 3.52
CA GLY A 146 18.37 5.51 2.50
C GLY A 146 17.93 5.86 1.07
N ASN A 147 18.11 4.93 0.15
CA ASN A 147 17.86 5.10 -1.28
C ASN A 147 16.47 4.61 -1.70
N GLN A 148 15.48 4.55 -0.80
CA GLN A 148 14.11 4.10 -1.14
C GLN A 148 13.57 4.76 -2.42
N VAL A 149 13.76 6.08 -2.55
CA VAL A 149 13.28 6.85 -3.72
C VAL A 149 14.02 6.45 -5.02
N GLN A 150 15.28 6.01 -4.96
CA GLN A 150 15.98 5.51 -6.15
C GLN A 150 15.44 4.14 -6.59
N PHE A 151 15.10 3.26 -5.64
CA PHE A 151 14.47 1.98 -5.95
C PHE A 151 13.04 2.17 -6.49
N LEU A 152 12.29 3.11 -5.90
CA LEU A 152 10.99 3.57 -6.39
C LEU A 152 11.09 4.00 -7.86
N ASP A 153 11.97 4.96 -8.16
CA ASP A 153 12.13 5.55 -9.50
C ASP A 153 12.42 4.49 -10.57
N ARG A 154 13.26 3.51 -10.25
CA ARG A 154 13.57 2.39 -11.15
C ARG A 154 12.32 1.59 -11.55
N ILE A 155 11.48 1.21 -10.58
CA ILE A 155 10.27 0.41 -10.84
C ILE A 155 9.20 1.26 -11.52
N VAL A 156 9.00 2.49 -11.05
CA VAL A 156 8.03 3.44 -11.59
C VAL A 156 8.34 3.77 -13.05
N THR A 157 9.60 4.08 -13.37
CA THR A 157 10.03 4.36 -14.74
C THR A 157 9.72 3.19 -15.66
N TYR A 158 10.04 1.96 -15.25
CA TYR A 158 9.74 0.78 -16.03
C TYR A 158 8.23 0.57 -16.23
N ALA A 159 7.44 0.63 -15.15
CA ALA A 159 5.99 0.44 -15.19
C ALA A 159 5.28 1.47 -16.09
N VAL A 160 5.68 2.73 -16.00
CA VAL A 160 5.10 3.81 -16.81
C VAL A 160 5.55 3.71 -18.27
N GLN A 161 6.85 3.57 -18.55
CA GLN A 161 7.34 3.56 -19.92
C GLN A 161 6.87 2.33 -20.71
N ARG A 162 6.85 1.16 -20.06
CA ARG A 162 6.50 -0.11 -20.71
C ARG A 162 5.00 -0.35 -20.80
N TYR A 163 4.24 0.03 -19.77
CA TYR A 163 2.83 -0.34 -19.63
C TYR A 163 1.89 0.84 -19.46
N ASN A 164 2.40 2.07 -19.42
CA ASN A 164 1.61 3.28 -19.16
C ASN A 164 0.76 3.16 -17.87
N MET A 165 1.31 2.51 -16.85
CA MET A 165 0.65 2.37 -15.56
C MET A 165 0.52 3.73 -14.86
N HIS A 166 -0.58 3.95 -14.14
CA HIS A 166 -0.72 5.09 -13.23
C HIS A 166 -0.12 4.75 -11.86
N ILE A 167 0.55 5.71 -11.22
CA ILE A 167 1.27 5.51 -9.98
C ILE A 167 0.62 6.31 -8.85
N ILE A 168 0.36 5.66 -7.72
CA ILE A 168 -0.08 6.32 -6.48
C ILE A 168 1.09 6.24 -5.49
N ILE A 169 1.68 7.38 -5.15
CA ILE A 169 2.73 7.46 -4.12
C ILE A 169 2.05 7.61 -2.76
N GLY A 170 2.22 6.61 -1.88
CA GLY A 170 1.63 6.56 -0.56
C GLY A 170 2.62 6.95 0.54
N LEU A 171 2.28 7.95 1.34
CA LEU A 171 2.88 8.15 2.66
C LEU A 171 2.14 7.25 3.64
N HIS A 172 2.72 6.07 3.90
CA HIS A 172 2.09 5.02 4.69
C HIS A 172 2.26 5.25 6.20
N SER A 173 3.39 5.84 6.58
CA SER A 173 3.63 6.35 7.93
C SER A 173 3.88 7.86 7.93
N LEU A 174 3.55 8.53 9.03
CA LEU A 174 3.91 9.93 9.29
C LEU A 174 4.67 10.04 10.62
N PRO A 175 5.51 11.08 10.78
CA PRO A 175 6.32 11.27 11.99
C PRO A 175 5.48 11.28 13.27
N GLY A 176 5.85 10.47 14.25
CA GLY A 176 5.14 10.31 15.52
C GLY A 176 4.09 9.20 15.55
N GLY A 177 3.76 8.57 14.42
CA GLY A 177 2.82 7.45 14.36
C GLY A 177 1.36 7.87 14.29
N VAL A 178 0.65 7.35 13.28
CA VAL A 178 -0.73 7.77 12.98
C VAL A 178 -1.80 6.81 13.47
N ASN A 179 -1.46 5.62 13.97
CA ASN A 179 -2.45 4.59 14.31
C ASN A 179 -1.99 3.54 15.33
N SER A 180 -0.84 3.75 15.99
CA SER A 180 -0.28 2.82 16.97
C SER A 180 0.04 1.41 16.44
N LEU A 181 -0.01 1.20 15.12
CA LEU A 181 0.44 0.00 14.44
C LEU A 181 1.85 0.18 13.89
N ASP A 182 2.49 -0.93 13.54
CA ASP A 182 3.78 -0.98 12.85
C ASP A 182 3.79 -0.15 11.56
N ILE A 183 2.68 -0.19 10.80
CA ILE A 183 2.53 0.55 9.54
C ILE A 183 2.45 2.07 9.70
N GLY A 184 1.98 2.57 10.85
CA GLY A 184 1.77 4.01 11.08
C GLY A 184 3.05 4.76 11.43
N GLU A 185 4.04 4.05 11.99
CA GLU A 185 5.44 4.43 12.20
C GLU A 185 6.14 3.32 13.00
N ALA A 186 5.53 2.94 14.12
CA ALA A 186 5.97 1.93 15.06
C ALA A 186 4.80 1.52 15.97
N PHE A 187 4.83 0.29 16.46
CA PHE A 187 3.83 -0.21 17.39
C PHE A 187 3.77 0.66 18.66
N GLY A 188 2.57 1.12 19.00
CA GLY A 188 2.30 1.96 20.16
C GLY A 188 2.62 3.45 19.98
N HIS A 189 3.06 3.90 18.79
CA HIS A 189 3.27 5.33 18.52
C HIS A 189 1.98 6.02 18.06
N ASP A 190 1.61 7.09 18.78
CA ASP A 190 0.39 7.90 18.55
C ASP A 190 0.66 9.42 18.60
N ALA A 191 1.93 9.83 18.66
CA ALA A 191 2.35 11.21 18.89
C ALA A 191 2.18 12.13 17.66
N TRP A 192 1.70 11.64 16.52
CA TRP A 192 1.41 12.49 15.36
C TRP A 192 0.24 13.44 15.62
N PHE A 193 -0.80 12.96 16.32
CA PHE A 193 -1.99 13.75 16.61
C PHE A 193 -1.65 14.90 17.56
N PHE A 194 -2.21 16.07 17.25
CA PHE A 194 -2.09 17.31 18.05
C PHE A 194 -0.64 17.80 18.27
N ASN A 195 0.32 17.31 17.48
CA ASN A 195 1.73 17.71 17.55
C ASN A 195 2.15 18.51 16.31
N GLN A 196 2.38 19.82 16.49
CA GLN A 196 2.72 20.69 15.37
C GLN A 196 4.07 20.35 14.71
N THR A 197 5.06 19.91 15.49
CA THR A 197 6.38 19.51 14.94
C THR A 197 6.23 18.31 14.00
N ASN A 198 5.49 17.29 14.41
CA ASN A 198 5.21 16.11 13.60
C ASN A 198 4.38 16.46 12.36
N LEU A 199 3.41 17.37 12.50
CA LEU A 199 2.63 17.88 11.37
C LEU A 199 3.52 18.61 10.35
N ASP A 200 4.45 19.45 10.81
CA ASP A 200 5.37 20.19 9.94
C ASP A 200 6.31 19.25 9.17
N TYR A 201 6.82 18.19 9.81
CA TYR A 201 7.60 17.17 9.10
C TYR A 201 6.74 16.34 8.13
N SER A 202 5.50 16.05 8.47
CA SER A 202 4.55 15.36 7.57
C SER A 202 4.34 16.15 6.29
N TRP A 203 4.19 17.46 6.42
CA TRP A 203 4.09 18.37 5.29
C TRP A 203 5.39 18.50 4.50
N GLN A 204 6.55 18.49 5.16
CA GLN A 204 7.82 18.42 4.45
C GLN A 204 7.94 17.12 3.64
N ALA A 205 7.47 15.98 4.16
CA ALA A 205 7.45 14.73 3.39
C ALA A 205 6.58 14.85 2.13
N VAL A 206 5.41 15.48 2.25
CA VAL A 206 4.53 15.79 1.10
C VAL A 206 5.23 16.69 0.08
N ASP A 207 5.92 17.74 0.54
CA ASP A 207 6.70 18.62 -0.35
C ASP A 207 7.77 17.83 -1.13
N ARG A 208 8.44 16.85 -0.48
CA ARG A 208 9.42 15.98 -1.15
C ARG A 208 8.81 14.98 -2.14
N VAL A 209 7.63 14.45 -1.85
CA VAL A 209 6.86 13.63 -2.82
C VAL A 209 6.52 14.47 -4.05
N LEU A 210 6.04 15.69 -3.85
CA LEU A 210 5.69 16.59 -4.93
C LEU A 210 6.91 17.08 -5.74
N ASP A 211 8.05 17.31 -5.09
CA ASP A 211 9.33 17.58 -5.75
C ASP A 211 9.73 16.42 -6.68
N TYR A 212 9.61 15.17 -6.21
CA TYR A 212 9.86 13.97 -7.02
C TYR A 212 8.93 13.88 -8.22
N ILE A 213 7.62 14.06 -8.02
CA ILE A 213 6.63 14.06 -9.11
C ILE A 213 6.95 15.15 -10.14
N LYS A 214 7.29 16.36 -9.67
CA LYS A 214 7.62 17.52 -10.50
C LYS A 214 8.90 17.32 -11.31
N ALA A 215 9.90 16.67 -10.72
CA ALA A 215 11.18 16.40 -11.37
C ALA A 215 11.13 15.17 -12.30
N SER A 216 10.11 14.32 -12.19
CA SER A 216 10.02 13.08 -12.96
C SER A 216 9.89 13.35 -14.47
N PRO A 217 10.75 12.74 -15.31
CA PRO A 217 10.65 12.88 -16.77
C PRO A 217 9.41 12.17 -17.34
N LEU A 218 8.69 11.40 -16.53
CA LEU A 218 7.50 10.65 -16.91
C LEU A 218 6.25 11.55 -17.08
N GLY A 219 6.28 12.74 -16.50
CA GLY A 219 5.19 13.71 -16.51
C GLY A 219 4.28 13.62 -15.28
N LEU A 220 3.80 14.78 -14.81
CA LEU A 220 2.92 14.92 -13.64
C LEU A 220 1.66 14.05 -13.73
N ASN A 221 1.18 13.85 -14.95
CA ASN A 221 -0.07 13.15 -15.26
C ASN A 221 -0.03 11.63 -15.02
N LYS A 222 1.12 11.10 -14.60
CA LYS A 222 1.30 9.68 -14.24
C LYS A 222 1.13 9.40 -12.75
N PHE A 223 0.88 10.45 -11.95
CA PHE A 223 0.94 10.37 -10.50
C PHE A 223 -0.34 10.84 -9.82
N SER A 224 -0.71 10.14 -8.75
CA SER A 224 -1.53 10.64 -7.65
C SER A 224 -0.71 10.55 -6.34
N ILE A 225 -1.11 11.31 -5.33
CA ILE A 225 -0.54 11.23 -3.97
C ILE A 225 -1.59 10.71 -2.98
N SER A 226 -1.22 9.74 -2.14
CA SER A 226 -2.00 9.27 -0.99
C SER A 226 -1.25 9.69 0.29
N PRO A 227 -1.54 10.86 0.87
CA PRO A 227 -0.69 11.47 1.89
C PRO A 227 -0.86 10.89 3.31
N LEU A 228 -1.88 10.06 3.52
CA LEU A 228 -2.19 9.45 4.82
C LEU A 228 -2.72 8.04 4.62
N ASN A 229 -2.46 7.16 5.58
CA ASN A 229 -2.94 5.78 5.60
C ASN A 229 -3.49 5.42 6.98
N GLU A 230 -4.78 5.06 7.03
CA GLU A 230 -5.43 4.39 8.17
C GLU A 230 -5.16 5.04 9.53
N ALA A 231 -5.32 6.36 9.62
CA ALA A 231 -5.06 7.09 10.85
C ALA A 231 -6.14 6.84 11.91
N SER A 232 -5.71 6.69 13.16
CA SER A 232 -6.53 6.37 14.33
C SER A 232 -5.89 6.96 15.58
N ASP A 233 -6.62 7.75 16.35
CA ASP A 233 -6.12 8.42 17.56
C ASP A 233 -6.61 7.77 18.86
N THR A 234 -7.17 6.56 18.77
CA THR A 234 -7.78 5.82 19.89
C THR A 234 -6.91 4.68 20.40
N ASN A 235 -5.63 4.65 20.03
CA ASN A 235 -4.67 3.63 20.50
C ASN A 235 -5.17 2.19 20.31
N LEU A 236 -5.48 1.85 19.06
CA LEU A 236 -6.04 0.55 18.60
C LEU A 236 -7.49 0.28 19.00
N VAL A 237 -8.08 1.04 19.93
CA VAL A 237 -9.48 0.84 20.33
C VAL A 237 -10.42 1.19 19.19
N GLY A 238 -11.10 0.18 18.64
CA GLY A 238 -12.03 0.37 17.52
C GLY A 238 -11.34 0.58 16.16
N PHE A 239 -10.03 0.31 16.05
CA PHE A 239 -9.32 0.35 14.77
C PHE A 239 -10.03 -0.51 13.71
N GLY A 240 -10.03 -0.06 12.45
CA GLY A 240 -10.78 -0.69 11.37
C GLY A 240 -12.29 -0.38 11.38
N THR A 241 -12.74 0.50 12.27
CA THR A 241 -14.13 0.98 12.33
C THR A 241 -14.17 2.48 12.54
N SER A 242 -15.34 3.10 12.37
CA SER A 242 -15.54 4.54 12.58
C SER A 242 -15.28 5.01 14.02
N ALA A 243 -15.27 4.07 14.98
CA ALA A 243 -14.94 4.33 16.38
C ALA A 243 -13.43 4.47 16.64
N GLY A 244 -12.58 4.09 15.66
CA GLY A 244 -11.13 4.21 15.75
C GLY A 244 -10.59 5.63 15.59
N LEU A 245 -11.45 6.62 15.33
CA LEU A 245 -11.04 8.00 15.11
C LEU A 245 -12.01 8.95 15.83
N THR A 246 -11.51 9.80 16.71
CA THR A 246 -12.32 10.83 17.39
C THR A 246 -12.66 11.99 16.44
N ASP A 247 -13.58 12.85 16.86
CA ASP A 247 -13.90 14.05 16.07
C ASP A 247 -12.73 15.04 16.07
N GLU A 248 -12.01 15.18 17.19
CA GLU A 248 -10.79 16.00 17.28
C GLU A 248 -9.68 15.45 16.37
N GLY A 249 -9.49 14.13 16.36
CA GLY A 249 -8.56 13.44 15.46
C GLY A 249 -8.92 13.68 13.99
N ALA A 250 -10.21 13.60 13.64
CA ALA A 250 -10.69 13.92 12.30
C ALA A 250 -10.43 15.39 11.91
N GLN A 251 -10.60 16.34 12.83
CA GLN A 251 -10.26 17.75 12.57
C GLN A 251 -8.75 17.96 12.39
N TRP A 252 -7.93 17.22 13.14
CA TRP A 252 -6.47 17.24 12.96
C TRP A 252 -6.05 16.70 11.59
N ILE A 253 -6.66 15.58 11.16
CA ILE A 253 -6.46 15.03 9.81
C ILE A 253 -6.91 16.03 8.75
N ASN A 254 -8.07 16.67 8.91
CA ASN A 254 -8.52 17.69 7.98
C ASN A 254 -7.51 18.85 7.87
N LYS A 255 -6.99 19.37 8.99
CA LYS A 255 -5.92 20.39 8.97
C LYS A 255 -4.71 19.92 8.15
N TYR A 256 -4.28 18.68 8.34
CA TYR A 256 -3.20 18.09 7.54
C TYR A 256 -3.54 18.07 6.04
N LEU A 257 -4.69 17.50 5.67
CA LEU A 257 -5.12 17.33 4.27
C LEU A 257 -5.34 18.67 3.54
N GLN A 258 -5.87 19.70 4.19
CA GLN A 258 -5.93 21.06 3.61
C GLN A 258 -4.54 21.63 3.35
N GLY A 259 -3.59 21.35 4.24
CA GLY A 259 -2.19 21.69 4.04
C GLY A 259 -1.54 20.90 2.87
N VAL A 260 -1.99 19.68 2.59
CA VAL A 260 -1.59 18.91 1.40
C VAL A 260 -2.16 19.52 0.13
N LEU A 261 -3.46 19.86 0.09
CA LEU A 261 -4.07 20.54 -1.06
C LEU A 261 -3.36 21.85 -1.39
N THR A 262 -3.05 22.67 -0.38
CA THR A 262 -2.29 23.91 -0.56
C THR A 262 -0.92 23.66 -1.22
N ARG A 263 -0.27 22.53 -0.93
CA ARG A 263 1.02 22.16 -1.53
C ARG A 263 0.87 21.65 -2.95
N ILE A 264 -0.15 20.81 -3.20
CA ILE A 264 -0.51 20.37 -4.54
C ILE A 264 -0.80 21.58 -5.45
N GLN A 265 -1.57 22.56 -4.96
CA GLN A 265 -1.89 23.79 -5.70
C GLN A 265 -0.64 24.59 -6.13
N LYS A 266 0.46 24.55 -5.36
CA LYS A 266 1.73 25.20 -5.72
C LYS A 266 2.48 24.47 -6.84
N VAL A 267 2.17 23.20 -7.08
CA VAL A 267 2.77 22.39 -8.14
C VAL A 267 1.83 22.34 -9.35
N ASP A 268 0.67 21.70 -9.21
CA ASP A 268 -0.38 21.61 -10.23
C ASP A 268 -1.66 21.03 -9.61
N THR A 269 -2.78 21.75 -9.71
CA THR A 269 -4.08 21.32 -9.15
C THR A 269 -4.67 20.07 -9.82
N ARG A 270 -4.12 19.65 -10.96
CA ARG A 270 -4.55 18.44 -11.67
C ARG A 270 -3.93 17.17 -11.10
N ILE A 271 -2.96 17.26 -10.18
CA ILE A 271 -2.46 16.08 -9.46
C ILE A 271 -3.53 15.63 -8.45
N PRO A 272 -4.06 14.40 -8.54
CA PRO A 272 -5.11 13.95 -7.63
C PRO A 272 -4.58 13.65 -6.22
N MET A 273 -5.32 14.07 -5.21
CA MET A 273 -5.12 13.66 -3.82
C MET A 273 -6.06 12.50 -3.47
N ILE A 274 -5.49 11.36 -3.11
CA ILE A 274 -6.20 10.19 -2.61
C ILE A 274 -6.34 10.31 -1.09
N VAL A 275 -7.56 10.52 -0.59
CA VAL A 275 -7.86 10.65 0.84
C VAL A 275 -8.35 9.31 1.37
N GLN A 276 -7.51 8.63 2.14
CA GLN A 276 -7.92 7.41 2.84
C GLN A 276 -9.00 7.75 3.89
N ASP A 277 -10.05 6.93 3.96
CA ASP A 277 -11.28 7.29 4.70
C ASP A 277 -11.21 7.07 6.22
N ASN A 278 -10.09 6.52 6.71
CA ASN A 278 -9.82 6.18 8.10
C ASN A 278 -10.98 5.42 8.76
N PHE A 279 -11.68 4.59 7.98
CA PHE A 279 -12.84 3.80 8.38
C PHE A 279 -14.06 4.61 8.86
N LYS A 280 -14.06 5.94 8.69
CA LYS A 280 -15.23 6.81 8.92
C LYS A 280 -16.29 6.67 7.83
N GLY A 281 -15.93 6.08 6.69
CA GLY A 281 -16.76 6.04 5.49
C GLY A 281 -16.58 7.29 4.63
N THR A 282 -16.97 7.17 3.37
CA THR A 282 -16.59 8.16 2.34
C THR A 282 -17.43 9.44 2.38
N GLU A 283 -18.67 9.37 2.88
CA GLU A 283 -19.53 10.55 3.09
C GLU A 283 -18.94 11.51 4.13
N PHE A 284 -18.35 10.97 5.21
CA PHE A 284 -17.83 11.75 6.34
C PHE A 284 -16.81 12.82 5.90
N TRP A 285 -15.96 12.50 4.92
CA TRP A 285 -14.91 13.39 4.45
C TRP A 285 -15.40 14.44 3.44
N ALA A 286 -16.55 14.21 2.81
CA ALA A 286 -17.04 15.04 1.70
C ALA A 286 -17.26 16.53 2.03
N PRO A 287 -17.73 16.90 3.25
CA PRO A 287 -17.91 18.31 3.63
C PRO A 287 -16.61 19.12 3.77
N TYR A 288 -15.47 18.46 3.97
CA TYR A 288 -14.18 19.13 4.16
C TYR A 288 -13.55 19.67 2.86
N PHE A 289 -14.08 19.26 1.70
CA PHE A 289 -13.49 19.58 0.40
C PHE A 289 -14.53 20.24 -0.53
N ASN A 290 -14.06 21.14 -1.39
CA ASN A 290 -14.87 21.74 -2.44
C ASN A 290 -15.12 20.72 -3.56
N ALA A 291 -16.26 20.81 -4.25
CA ALA A 291 -16.57 19.90 -5.36
C ALA A 291 -15.57 20.01 -6.53
N THR A 292 -14.83 21.13 -6.61
CA THR A 292 -13.78 21.39 -7.60
C THR A 292 -12.40 20.89 -7.18
N ASP A 293 -12.22 20.47 -5.93
CA ASP A 293 -10.94 19.90 -5.48
C ASP A 293 -10.76 18.54 -6.15
N ASN A 294 -9.55 18.28 -6.66
CA ASN A 294 -9.21 17.01 -7.31
C ASN A 294 -8.90 15.93 -6.27
N VAL A 295 -9.95 15.53 -5.55
CA VAL A 295 -9.91 14.57 -4.45
C VAL A 295 -10.60 13.28 -4.85
N VAL A 296 -10.01 12.16 -4.41
CA VAL A 296 -10.56 10.81 -4.53
C VAL A 296 -10.64 10.24 -3.12
N ILE A 297 -11.80 9.73 -2.71
CA ILE A 297 -11.91 9.09 -1.39
C ILE A 297 -11.57 7.61 -1.52
N SER A 298 -10.77 7.10 -0.59
CA SER A 298 -10.16 5.77 -0.66
C SER A 298 -10.51 4.92 0.57
N PRO A 299 -11.65 4.23 0.58
CA PRO A 299 -11.93 3.22 1.60
C PRO A 299 -11.00 2.01 1.45
N HIS A 300 -10.61 1.42 2.57
CA HIS A 300 -9.96 0.12 2.62
C HIS A 300 -11.00 -0.93 3.03
N VAL A 301 -11.17 -1.97 2.23
CA VAL A 301 -12.26 -2.94 2.38
C VAL A 301 -11.70 -4.33 2.57
N TYR A 302 -11.84 -4.84 3.80
CA TYR A 302 -11.34 -6.14 4.19
C TYR A 302 -12.42 -6.99 4.87
N TYR A 303 -12.43 -8.29 4.54
CA TYR A 303 -13.43 -9.24 5.02
C TYR A 303 -12.90 -10.21 6.09
N PHE A 304 -11.61 -10.13 6.43
CA PHE A 304 -10.97 -11.05 7.38
C PHE A 304 -11.21 -10.70 8.85
N ALA A 305 -11.61 -9.45 9.14
CA ALA A 305 -11.77 -8.93 10.50
C ALA A 305 -13.23 -8.87 10.97
N ALA A 306 -14.19 -8.86 10.04
CA ALA A 306 -15.61 -8.73 10.36
C ALA A 306 -16.24 -10.06 10.80
N ALA A 307 -17.03 -10.03 11.88
CA ALA A 307 -17.79 -11.18 12.32
C ALA A 307 -18.86 -11.58 11.29
N GLY A 308 -19.14 -12.87 11.18
CA GLY A 308 -20.18 -13.39 10.29
C GLY A 308 -19.83 -13.38 8.80
N VAL A 309 -18.58 -13.13 8.41
CA VAL A 309 -18.15 -13.15 7.01
C VAL A 309 -17.53 -14.49 6.64
N TYR A 310 -18.20 -15.23 5.76
CA TYR A 310 -17.78 -16.56 5.29
C TYR A 310 -17.47 -16.52 3.80
N ALA A 311 -16.43 -17.25 3.36
CA ALA A 311 -15.97 -17.23 1.98
C ALA A 311 -17.07 -17.56 0.96
N ASN A 312 -17.97 -18.48 1.30
CA ASN A 312 -19.06 -18.93 0.42
C ASN A 312 -20.23 -17.93 0.31
N TYR A 313 -20.25 -16.87 1.13
CA TYR A 313 -21.34 -15.89 1.16
C TYR A 313 -20.89 -14.43 0.99
N VAL A 314 -19.59 -14.19 0.75
CA VAL A 314 -19.03 -12.83 0.71
C VAL A 314 -19.41 -12.06 -0.57
N ASN A 315 -19.62 -12.75 -1.69
CA ASN A 315 -19.81 -12.13 -3.00
C ASN A 315 -21.01 -11.16 -3.08
N PRO A 316 -22.21 -11.51 -2.60
CA PRO A 316 -23.32 -10.54 -2.54
C PRO A 316 -23.02 -9.33 -1.65
N ALA A 317 -22.28 -9.52 -0.54
CA ALA A 317 -21.90 -8.44 0.36
C ALA A 317 -20.92 -7.46 -0.32
N VAL A 318 -19.97 -7.97 -1.10
CA VAL A 318 -19.06 -7.17 -1.94
C VAL A 318 -19.85 -6.29 -2.90
N CYS A 319 -20.77 -6.87 -3.66
CA CYS A 319 -21.59 -6.13 -4.63
C CYS A 319 -22.43 -5.04 -3.96
N GLY A 320 -23.11 -5.38 -2.86
CA GLY A 320 -23.92 -4.41 -2.11
C GLY A 320 -23.08 -3.30 -1.49
N GLN A 321 -21.91 -3.61 -0.96
CA GLN A 321 -21.00 -2.62 -0.38
C GLN A 321 -20.44 -1.66 -1.45
N ALA A 322 -20.07 -2.17 -2.63
CA ALA A 322 -19.62 -1.33 -3.74
C ALA A 322 -20.72 -0.34 -4.19
N GLN A 323 -21.95 -0.83 -4.36
CA GLN A 323 -23.11 0.01 -4.69
C GLN A 323 -23.39 1.05 -3.61
N PHE A 324 -23.30 0.65 -2.34
CA PHE A 324 -23.49 1.55 -1.21
C PHE A 324 -22.46 2.68 -1.22
N ILE A 325 -21.15 2.34 -1.32
CA ILE A 325 -20.04 3.31 -1.36
C ILE A 325 -20.20 4.28 -2.54
N ALA A 326 -20.64 3.81 -3.71
CA ALA A 326 -20.80 4.63 -4.91
C ALA A 326 -21.72 5.83 -4.69
N GLY A 327 -22.74 5.70 -3.85
CA GLY A 327 -23.74 6.74 -3.56
C GLY A 327 -23.39 7.68 -2.40
N GLN A 328 -22.29 7.47 -1.69
CA GLN A 328 -22.02 8.17 -0.42
C GLN A 328 -21.47 9.60 -0.58
N THR A 329 -20.84 9.92 -1.70
CA THR A 329 -20.09 11.18 -1.82
C THR A 329 -20.08 11.73 -3.23
N LYS A 330 -19.81 13.03 -3.34
CA LYS A 330 -19.64 13.77 -4.61
C LYS A 330 -18.30 13.49 -5.30
N PHE A 331 -17.37 12.86 -4.60
CA PHE A 331 -16.04 12.53 -5.10
C PHE A 331 -15.99 11.11 -5.69
N PRO A 332 -15.09 10.84 -6.65
CA PRO A 332 -14.80 9.47 -7.04
C PRO A 332 -14.34 8.66 -5.82
N ASN A 333 -14.84 7.44 -5.71
CA ASN A 333 -14.41 6.47 -4.70
C ASN A 333 -13.49 5.45 -5.37
N PHE A 334 -12.42 5.05 -4.70
CA PHE A 334 -11.44 4.08 -5.19
C PHE A 334 -11.04 3.16 -4.03
N VAL A 335 -11.17 1.84 -4.15
CA VAL A 335 -10.82 0.94 -3.04
C VAL A 335 -9.30 0.79 -2.94
N GLY A 336 -8.67 1.58 -2.05
CA GLY A 336 -7.21 1.65 -1.93
C GLY A 336 -6.56 0.34 -1.48
N GLU A 337 -7.29 -0.47 -0.72
CA GLU A 337 -6.81 -1.78 -0.30
C GLU A 337 -7.97 -2.78 -0.16
N TRP A 338 -7.73 -4.00 -0.62
CA TRP A 338 -8.62 -5.15 -0.48
C TRP A 338 -7.85 -6.47 -0.70
N SER A 339 -8.35 -7.60 -0.20
CA SER A 339 -7.73 -8.92 -0.37
C SER A 339 -8.79 -10.04 -0.47
N LEU A 340 -8.36 -11.31 -0.62
CA LEU A 340 -9.30 -12.43 -0.74
C LEU A 340 -9.70 -13.06 0.59
N GLN A 341 -8.96 -12.77 1.67
CA GLN A 341 -9.19 -13.45 2.94
C GLN A 341 -10.54 -13.00 3.54
N THR A 342 -11.38 -13.97 3.85
CA THR A 342 -12.58 -13.80 4.69
C THR A 342 -12.32 -14.26 6.12
N ARG A 343 -13.21 -13.91 7.04
CA ARG A 343 -13.05 -14.30 8.45
C ARG A 343 -13.12 -15.82 8.63
N TYR A 344 -14.03 -16.48 7.92
CA TYR A 344 -14.31 -17.91 8.09
C TYR A 344 -14.35 -18.69 6.77
N ASN A 345 -14.07 -20.00 6.85
CA ASN A 345 -14.22 -21.01 5.80
C ASN A 345 -13.54 -20.65 4.47
N ASN A 346 -12.33 -20.10 4.52
CA ASN A 346 -11.56 -19.82 3.31
C ASN A 346 -11.28 -21.14 2.56
N THR A 347 -11.44 -21.13 1.24
CA THR A 347 -11.16 -22.29 0.38
C THR A 347 -10.34 -21.88 -0.81
N PHE A 348 -9.46 -22.76 -1.28
CA PHE A 348 -8.67 -22.52 -2.48
C PHE A 348 -9.53 -22.40 -3.73
N ALA A 349 -10.61 -23.18 -3.80
CA ALA A 349 -11.55 -23.20 -4.93
C ALA A 349 -12.37 -21.90 -5.04
N GLY A 350 -12.71 -21.26 -3.92
CA GLY A 350 -13.52 -20.02 -3.90
C GLY A 350 -12.76 -18.75 -4.31
N ARG A 351 -11.42 -18.79 -4.33
CA ARG A 351 -10.59 -17.59 -4.53
C ARG A 351 -10.83 -16.90 -5.88
N GLU A 352 -11.02 -17.66 -6.96
CA GLU A 352 -11.24 -17.07 -8.30
C GLU A 352 -12.57 -16.31 -8.35
N ASP A 353 -13.62 -16.86 -7.73
CA ASP A 353 -14.93 -16.23 -7.70
C ASP A 353 -14.89 -14.94 -6.86
N ILE A 354 -14.34 -15.01 -5.64
CA ILE A 354 -14.17 -13.85 -4.76
C ILE A 354 -13.34 -12.74 -5.43
N PHE A 355 -12.21 -13.10 -6.06
CA PHE A 355 -11.37 -12.14 -6.77
C PHE A 355 -12.12 -11.45 -7.90
N ASN A 356 -12.83 -12.23 -8.74
CA ASN A 356 -13.54 -11.68 -9.87
C ASN A 356 -14.73 -10.83 -9.44
N THR A 357 -15.48 -11.22 -8.40
CA THR A 357 -16.57 -10.40 -7.85
C THR A 357 -16.05 -9.09 -7.29
N GLN A 358 -14.99 -9.10 -6.47
CA GLN A 358 -14.38 -7.87 -5.95
C GLN A 358 -13.87 -6.98 -7.07
N ARG A 359 -13.02 -7.51 -7.97
CA ARG A 359 -12.50 -6.75 -9.12
C ARG A 359 -13.63 -6.15 -9.96
N TYR A 360 -14.68 -6.91 -10.24
CA TYR A 360 -15.85 -6.43 -10.98
C TYR A 360 -16.59 -5.33 -10.23
N ALA A 361 -16.99 -5.56 -8.98
CA ALA A 361 -17.77 -4.61 -8.19
C ALA A 361 -17.06 -3.27 -8.03
N TRP A 362 -15.74 -3.28 -7.77
CA TRP A 362 -14.95 -2.07 -7.65
C TRP A 362 -14.85 -1.30 -8.97
N ASN A 363 -14.75 -1.99 -10.12
CA ASN A 363 -14.69 -1.33 -11.42
C ASN A 363 -16.06 -0.87 -11.93
N GLU A 364 -17.12 -1.61 -11.64
CA GLU A 364 -18.47 -1.30 -12.10
C GLU A 364 -19.01 -0.07 -11.35
N TYR A 365 -19.00 -0.13 -10.02
CA TYR A 365 -19.66 0.88 -9.19
C TYR A 365 -18.74 2.02 -8.74
N LEU A 366 -17.43 1.78 -8.67
CA LEU A 366 -16.43 2.73 -8.16
C LEU A 366 -15.37 3.03 -9.24
N SER A 367 -14.26 3.64 -8.86
CA SER A 367 -13.13 3.97 -9.77
C SER A 367 -12.11 2.82 -9.82
N GLY A 368 -12.51 1.59 -9.49
CA GLY A 368 -11.64 0.44 -9.32
C GLY A 368 -11.05 0.31 -7.92
N GLY A 369 -9.97 -0.46 -7.80
CA GLY A 369 -9.29 -0.71 -6.54
C GLY A 369 -7.88 -1.31 -6.69
N THR A 370 -7.10 -1.27 -5.62
CA THR A 370 -5.76 -1.86 -5.54
C THR A 370 -5.71 -3.02 -4.54
N PHE A 371 -5.40 -4.21 -5.03
CA PHE A 371 -5.28 -5.41 -4.18
C PHE A 371 -4.07 -5.31 -3.24
N TRP A 372 -4.20 -5.70 -1.98
CA TRP A 372 -3.09 -5.87 -1.05
C TRP A 372 -2.68 -7.35 -0.98
N THR A 373 -1.50 -7.75 -1.45
CA THR A 373 -0.38 -6.99 -2.06
C THR A 373 0.23 -7.77 -3.24
N ALA A 374 1.16 -7.19 -4.00
CA ALA A 374 1.78 -7.82 -5.17
C ALA A 374 2.50 -9.13 -4.82
N VAL A 375 3.28 -9.14 -3.73
CA VAL A 375 4.04 -10.30 -3.26
C VAL A 375 3.89 -10.40 -1.75
N SER A 376 3.50 -11.58 -1.28
CA SER A 376 3.52 -11.91 0.15
C SER A 376 4.06 -13.31 0.37
N TYR A 377 4.81 -13.48 1.45
CA TYR A 377 5.31 -14.73 1.99
C TYR A 377 4.71 -15.02 3.38
N ALA A 378 3.54 -14.47 3.67
CA ALA A 378 2.86 -14.64 4.96
C ALA A 378 2.60 -16.11 5.29
N THR A 379 2.88 -16.51 6.53
CA THR A 379 2.79 -17.91 6.98
C THR A 379 1.64 -18.16 7.96
N THR A 380 0.94 -17.11 8.38
CA THR A 380 -0.18 -17.22 9.32
C THR A 380 -1.31 -18.04 8.70
N ALA A 381 -1.75 -19.09 9.38
CA ALA A 381 -2.89 -19.89 8.96
C ALA A 381 -4.16 -19.03 8.89
N VAL A 382 -5.00 -19.29 7.89
CA VAL A 382 -6.36 -18.72 7.83
C VAL A 382 -7.36 -19.71 8.41
N ASP A 383 -8.54 -19.24 8.76
CA ASP A 383 -9.67 -20.13 9.04
C ASP A 383 -10.12 -20.80 7.72
N GLY A 384 -9.98 -22.11 7.62
CA GLY A 384 -10.18 -22.88 6.39
C GLY A 384 -8.86 -23.41 5.81
N GLU A 385 -8.67 -23.26 4.50
CA GLU A 385 -7.56 -23.87 3.76
C GLU A 385 -6.36 -22.91 3.58
N GLY A 386 -5.17 -23.33 4.03
CA GLY A 386 -3.90 -22.64 3.72
C GLY A 386 -3.48 -21.55 4.70
N THR A 387 -2.62 -20.64 4.22
CA THR A 387 -2.11 -19.49 4.94
C THR A 387 -2.46 -18.18 4.23
N GLN A 388 -2.18 -17.05 4.86
CA GLN A 388 -2.39 -15.73 4.27
C GLN A 388 -1.70 -15.57 2.90
N ARG A 389 -0.57 -16.24 2.64
CA ARG A 389 0.09 -16.17 1.33
C ARG A 389 -0.87 -16.52 0.18
N GLU A 390 -1.71 -17.53 0.35
CA GLU A 390 -2.64 -17.98 -0.69
C GLU A 390 -3.82 -17.03 -0.94
N TYR A 391 -3.99 -15.99 -0.12
CA TYR A 391 -5.11 -15.02 -0.21
C TYR A 391 -4.65 -13.55 -0.34
N TRP A 392 -3.35 -13.29 -0.17
CA TRP A 392 -2.77 -11.94 -0.13
C TRP A 392 -1.58 -11.73 -1.10
N SER A 393 -1.09 -12.78 -1.77
CA SER A 393 0.01 -12.68 -2.76
C SER A 393 -0.55 -12.69 -4.19
N TYR A 394 -0.69 -11.50 -4.81
CA TYR A 394 -1.24 -11.35 -6.15
C TYR A 394 -0.46 -12.17 -7.20
N VAL A 395 0.87 -12.14 -7.13
CA VAL A 395 1.75 -12.90 -8.05
C VAL A 395 1.54 -14.40 -7.90
N ASP A 396 1.39 -14.92 -6.68
CA ASP A 396 1.16 -16.35 -6.49
C ASP A 396 -0.25 -16.75 -6.95
N LEU A 397 -1.25 -15.88 -6.77
CA LEU A 397 -2.60 -16.08 -7.30
C LEU A 397 -2.62 -16.12 -8.84
N ILE A 398 -1.80 -15.32 -9.54
CA ILE A 398 -1.61 -15.44 -11.00
C ILE A 398 -1.01 -16.80 -11.35
N LYS A 399 0.10 -17.19 -10.70
CA LYS A 399 0.81 -18.46 -10.97
C LYS A 399 -0.08 -19.69 -10.74
N GLN A 400 -0.98 -19.60 -9.77
CA GLN A 400 -1.95 -20.66 -9.44
C GLN A 400 -3.18 -20.64 -10.37
N GLY A 401 -3.24 -19.73 -11.34
CA GLY A 401 -4.36 -19.63 -12.27
C GLY A 401 -5.64 -19.10 -11.63
N VAL A 402 -5.57 -18.42 -10.49
CA VAL A 402 -6.72 -17.79 -9.83
C VAL A 402 -7.01 -16.43 -10.47
N ILE A 403 -5.96 -15.62 -10.68
CA ILE A 403 -6.08 -14.32 -11.34
C ILE A 403 -5.78 -14.47 -12.82
N LYS A 404 -6.75 -14.08 -13.65
CA LYS A 404 -6.69 -14.14 -15.10
C LYS A 404 -7.02 -12.75 -15.69
N PRO A 405 -6.67 -12.49 -16.96
CA PRO A 405 -7.14 -11.31 -17.67
C PRO A 405 -8.66 -11.15 -17.56
N ILE A 406 -9.12 -9.90 -17.55
CA ILE A 406 -10.55 -9.58 -17.52
C ILE A 406 -11.23 -10.22 -18.74
N VAL A 407 -12.39 -10.85 -18.53
CA VAL A 407 -13.24 -11.37 -19.59
C VAL A 407 -14.27 -10.29 -19.94
N PRO A 408 -14.20 -9.65 -21.13
CA PRO A 408 -15.13 -8.59 -21.49
C PRO A 408 -16.58 -9.06 -21.47
N GLY A 409 -17.50 -8.22 -20.96
CA GLY A 409 -18.94 -8.49 -20.94
C GLY A 409 -19.41 -9.49 -19.88
N LYS A 410 -18.52 -10.04 -19.05
CA LYS A 410 -18.90 -10.92 -17.95
C LYS A 410 -19.20 -10.12 -16.68
N ALA A 411 -20.39 -10.33 -16.14
CA ALA A 411 -20.83 -9.76 -14.87
C ALA A 411 -20.59 -10.73 -13.70
N TYR A 412 -20.27 -10.18 -12.52
CA TYR A 412 -20.03 -10.93 -11.28
C TYR A 412 -20.81 -10.39 -10.07
N CYS A 413 -21.59 -9.34 -10.34
CA CYS A 413 -22.82 -8.96 -9.66
C CYS A 413 -23.91 -9.04 -10.75
#